data_AF-A0A7X6YDF5-F1
#
_entry.id   AF-A0A7X6YDF5-F1
#
_cell.length_a   1.000
_cell.length_b   1.000
_cell.length_c   1.000
_cell.angle_alpha   90.00
_cell.angle_beta   90.00
_cell.angle_gamma   90.00
#
_symmetry.space_group_name_H-M   'P 1'
#
loop_
_entity.id
_entity.type
_entity.pdbx_description
1 polymer ?
#
loop_
_entity_poly.entity_id
_entity_poly.type
_entity_poly.pdbx_seq_one_letter_code
_entity_poly.pdbx_strand_id
1 'polypeptide(L)'
;PDGFKATVRFSCDLGKIDRRTRFGNLFCRGADFHDGYCVMVRYDGFLLVDILGVDPQYYMHPTKLESNLEYLLELYVTKTSVRVFIDGKETGSFCHEGTLDYAKKSAPLTIGSMGGYAFFGSLP
;
A
#
# COMPACT_ATOMS: atom_id res chain seq x y z
N PRO A 1 17.99 -0.14 -10.10
CA PRO A 1 16.71 -0.87 -10.16
C PRO A 1 15.61 0.08 -10.63
N ASP A 2 14.96 -0.26 -11.75
CA ASP A 2 13.95 0.56 -12.44
C ASP A 2 12.57 0.54 -11.74
N GLY A 3 12.57 0.62 -10.41
CA GLY A 3 11.41 0.33 -9.57
C GLY A 3 11.79 -0.12 -8.15
N PHE A 4 10.82 -0.66 -7.42
CA PHE A 4 11.02 -1.24 -6.10
C PHE A 4 10.09 -2.43 -5.84
N LYS A 5 10.48 -3.28 -4.89
CA LYS A 5 9.62 -4.30 -4.29
C LYS A 5 9.31 -3.88 -2.86
N ALA A 6 8.04 -3.92 -2.47
CA ALA A 6 7.62 -3.81 -1.08
C ALA A 6 6.94 -5.11 -0.65
N THR A 7 7.32 -5.64 0.51
CA THR A 7 6.72 -6.82 1.10
C THR A 7 6.24 -6.47 2.50
N VAL A 8 4.99 -6.78 2.80
CA VAL A 8 4.41 -6.60 4.14
C VAL A 8 3.55 -7.81 4.49
N ARG A 9 3.77 -8.36 5.68
CA ARG A 9 2.84 -9.29 6.31
C ARG A 9 1.95 -8.50 7.25
N PHE A 10 0.64 -8.67 7.14
CA PHE A 10 -0.31 -7.89 7.94
C PHE A 10 -1.58 -8.68 8.24
N SER A 11 -2.25 -8.28 9.30
CA SER A 11 -3.66 -8.58 9.55
C SER A 11 -4.36 -7.27 9.92
N CYS A 12 -5.66 -7.18 9.62
CA CYS A 12 -6.42 -5.96 9.85
C CYS A 12 -7.81 -6.28 10.38
N ASP A 13 -8.21 -5.64 11.48
CA ASP A 13 -9.61 -5.60 11.90
C ASP A 13 -10.32 -4.53 11.08
N LEU A 14 -11.01 -4.94 10.01
CA LEU A 14 -11.69 -4.03 9.10
C LEU A 14 -12.79 -3.23 9.82
N GLY A 15 -13.36 -3.77 10.90
CA GLY A 15 -14.35 -3.11 11.73
C GLY A 15 -13.78 -1.98 12.61
N LYS A 16 -12.45 -1.89 12.72
CA LYS A 16 -11.72 -0.85 13.48
C LYS A 16 -11.13 0.24 12.59
N ILE A 17 -11.23 0.10 11.26
CA ILE A 17 -10.83 1.18 10.35
C ILE A 17 -11.72 2.39 10.60
N ASP A 18 -11.10 3.56 10.79
CA ASP A 18 -11.81 4.81 11.07
C ASP A 18 -12.88 5.08 10.00
N ARG A 19 -14.08 5.43 10.45
CA ARG A 19 -15.24 5.60 9.56
C ARG A 19 -15.14 6.85 8.69
N ARG A 20 -14.33 7.85 9.07
CA ARG A 20 -14.14 9.08 8.29
C ARG A 20 -13.11 8.86 7.20
N THR A 21 -11.94 8.30 7.54
CA THR A 21 -10.88 8.05 6.55
C THR A 21 -11.22 6.85 5.68
N ARG A 22 -11.92 5.84 6.20
CA ARG A 22 -12.22 4.56 5.53
C ARG A 22 -11.00 3.72 5.16
N PHE A 23 -9.80 4.16 5.54
CA PHE A 23 -8.53 3.53 5.20
C PHE A 23 -7.64 3.34 6.43
N GLY A 24 -6.92 2.22 6.47
CA GLY A 24 -5.81 1.94 7.39
C GLY A 24 -4.51 1.79 6.61
N ASN A 25 -3.48 2.56 6.98
CA ASN A 25 -2.18 2.54 6.30
C ASN A 25 -1.43 1.26 6.61
N LEU A 26 -1.01 0.51 5.59
CA LEU A 26 -0.03 -0.57 5.74
C LEU A 26 1.36 0.03 5.83
N PHE A 27 1.75 0.78 4.80
CA PHE A 27 3.01 1.52 4.77
C PHE A 27 2.88 2.77 3.90
N CYS A 28 3.70 3.77 4.21
CA CYS A 28 3.78 5.02 3.47
C CYS A 28 5.23 5.48 3.42
N ARG A 29 5.70 5.90 2.25
CA ARG A 29 6.94 6.64 2.11
C ARG A 29 6.58 8.06 1.75
N GLY A 30 6.96 8.99 2.62
CA GLY A 30 6.43 10.35 2.58
C GLY A 30 6.01 10.86 3.94
N ALA A 31 5.75 12.15 4.06
CA ALA A 31 5.07 12.70 5.24
C ALA A 31 3.62 12.19 5.35
N ASP A 32 2.96 11.98 4.21
CA ASP A 32 1.60 11.46 4.07
C ASP A 32 1.38 10.85 2.67
N PHE A 33 0.13 10.49 2.35
CA PHE A 33 -0.26 9.92 1.05
C PHE A 33 -0.16 10.93 -0.11
N HIS A 34 0.03 12.23 0.15
CA HIS A 34 0.28 13.23 -0.89
C HIS A 34 1.76 13.35 -1.27
N ASP A 35 2.68 12.79 -0.49
CA ASP A 35 4.12 12.99 -0.63
C ASP A 35 4.87 11.67 -0.83
N GLY A 36 4.57 10.94 -1.91
CA GLY A 36 5.32 9.74 -2.30
C GLY A 36 4.47 8.56 -2.68
N TYR A 37 4.54 7.47 -1.91
CA TYR A 37 3.67 6.32 -2.14
C TYR A 37 3.09 5.78 -0.85
N CYS A 38 1.85 5.33 -0.91
CA CYS A 38 1.13 4.75 0.22
C CYS A 38 0.36 3.52 -0.22
N VAL A 39 0.35 2.49 0.62
CA VAL A 39 -0.55 1.34 0.45
C VAL A 39 -1.43 1.22 1.67
N MET A 40 -2.73 1.15 1.43
CA MET A 40 -3.76 1.18 2.47
C MET A 40 -4.79 0.07 2.28
N VAL A 41 -5.35 -0.42 3.37
CA VAL A 41 -6.52 -1.30 3.39
C VAL A 41 -7.76 -0.45 3.60
N ARG A 42 -8.81 -0.65 2.80
CA ARG A 42 -10.12 -0.03 2.97
C ARG A 42 -10.99 -0.89 3.89
N TYR A 43 -11.95 -0.27 4.59
CA TYR A 43 -12.90 -0.95 5.50
C TYR A 43 -13.69 -2.13 4.90
N ASP A 44 -13.76 -2.24 3.56
CA ASP A 44 -14.44 -3.33 2.84
C ASP A 44 -13.46 -4.33 2.21
N GLY A 45 -12.20 -4.33 2.64
CA GLY A 45 -11.19 -5.30 2.24
C GLY A 45 -10.54 -5.02 0.89
N PHE A 46 -10.71 -3.81 0.35
CA PHE A 46 -10.01 -3.38 -0.87
C PHE A 46 -8.62 -2.83 -0.51
N LEU A 47 -7.67 -2.93 -1.43
CA LEU A 47 -6.37 -2.27 -1.29
C LEU A 47 -6.35 -1.01 -2.14
N LEU A 48 -5.87 0.09 -1.56
CA LEU A 48 -5.51 1.29 -2.30
C LEU A 48 -3.99 1.31 -2.45
N VAL A 49 -3.52 1.40 -3.69
CA VAL A 49 -2.14 1.71 -4.04
C VAL A 49 -2.11 3.14 -4.57
N ASP A 50 -1.43 4.02 -3.85
CA ASP A 50 -1.23 5.43 -4.19
C ASP A 50 0.25 5.66 -4.50
N ILE A 51 0.54 6.14 -5.70
CA ILE A 51 1.90 6.41 -6.17
C ILE A 51 1.92 7.78 -6.85
N LEU A 52 2.59 8.74 -6.23
CA LEU A 52 2.76 10.08 -6.77
C LEU A 52 3.60 10.07 -8.05
N GLY A 53 3.19 10.90 -9.01
CA GLY A 53 3.93 11.13 -10.25
C GLY A 53 3.61 10.16 -11.39
N VAL A 54 2.69 9.21 -11.17
CA VAL A 54 2.21 8.28 -12.20
C VAL A 54 0.71 8.43 -12.45
N ASP A 55 0.25 8.01 -13.63
CA ASP A 55 -1.17 7.94 -14.00
C ASP A 55 -1.55 6.50 -14.39
N PRO A 56 -2.51 5.85 -13.70
CA PRO A 56 -3.27 6.36 -12.55
C PRO A 56 -2.42 6.44 -11.28
N GLN A 57 -2.51 7.56 -10.57
CA GLN A 57 -1.89 7.71 -9.24
C GLN A 57 -2.55 6.78 -8.22
N TYR A 58 -3.88 6.67 -8.27
CA TYR A 58 -4.69 5.86 -7.37
C TYR A 58 -5.19 4.60 -8.07
N TYR A 59 -4.79 3.44 -7.57
CA TYR A 59 -5.31 2.15 -8.00
C TYR A 59 -6.02 1.45 -6.85
N MET A 60 -7.34 1.28 -7.02
CA MET A 60 -8.18 0.55 -6.07
C MET A 60 -8.29 -0.91 -6.50
N HIS A 61 -7.57 -1.79 -5.80
CA HIS A 61 -7.52 -3.21 -6.08
C HIS A 61 -8.59 -3.98 -5.27
N PRO A 62 -9.54 -4.68 -5.91
CA PRO A 62 -10.64 -5.38 -5.22
C PRO A 62 -10.19 -6.72 -4.62
N THR A 63 -9.27 -6.68 -3.66
CA THR A 63 -8.64 -7.86 -3.07
C THR A 63 -9.60 -8.76 -2.29
N LYS A 64 -10.70 -8.18 -1.76
CA LYS A 64 -11.68 -8.84 -0.88
C LYS A 64 -11.03 -9.45 0.37
N LEU A 65 -10.15 -8.70 1.02
CA LEU A 65 -9.55 -9.10 2.30
C LEU A 65 -10.64 -9.29 3.36
N GLU A 66 -10.46 -10.29 4.20
CA GLU A 66 -11.33 -10.57 5.33
C GLU A 66 -10.71 -10.06 6.63
N SER A 67 -11.58 -9.68 7.58
CA SER A 67 -11.15 -9.13 8.85
C SER A 67 -10.41 -10.16 9.69
N ASN A 68 -9.31 -9.76 10.32
CA ASN A 68 -8.50 -10.56 11.25
C ASN A 68 -7.83 -11.81 10.65
N LEU A 69 -7.72 -11.90 9.32
CA LEU A 69 -6.85 -12.87 8.66
C LEU A 69 -5.47 -12.28 8.40
N GLU A 70 -4.45 -13.14 8.44
CA GLU A 70 -3.08 -12.79 8.06
C GLU A 70 -2.91 -12.93 6.54
N TYR A 71 -2.27 -11.93 5.94
CA TYR A 71 -1.95 -11.89 4.51
C TYR A 71 -0.49 -11.50 4.30
N LEU A 72 0.12 -12.07 3.27
CA LEU A 72 1.38 -11.60 2.71
C LEU A 72 1.09 -10.75 1.46
N LEU A 73 1.26 -9.44 1.56
CA LEU A 73 1.24 -8.54 0.41
C LEU A 73 2.66 -8.37 -0.15
N GLU A 74 2.79 -8.57 -1.46
CA GLU A 74 3.97 -8.16 -2.21
C GLU A 74 3.55 -7.22 -3.36
N LEU A 75 4.15 -6.04 -3.37
CA LEU A 75 3.99 -5.06 -4.44
C LEU A 75 5.27 -4.99 -5.25
N TYR A 76 5.15 -5.20 -6.56
CA TYR A 76 6.24 -5.02 -7.52
C TYR A 76 5.95 -3.79 -8.35
N VAL A 77 6.68 -2.71 -8.11
CA VAL A 77 6.58 -1.46 -8.86
C VAL A 77 7.74 -1.40 -9.83
N THR A 78 7.42 -1.21 -11.10
CA THR A 78 8.38 -0.99 -12.20
C THR A 78 8.16 0.38 -12.81
N LYS A 79 9.01 0.79 -13.75
CA LYS A 79 8.88 2.02 -14.52
C LYS A 79 7.53 2.21 -15.23
N THR A 80 6.81 1.15 -15.56
CA THR A 80 5.60 1.22 -16.40
C THR A 80 4.42 0.44 -15.85
N SER A 81 4.60 -0.28 -14.74
CA SER A 81 3.54 -1.11 -14.18
C SER A 81 3.71 -1.38 -12.69
N VAL A 82 2.59 -1.69 -12.05
CA VAL A 82 2.51 -2.22 -10.70
C VAL A 82 1.83 -3.57 -10.73
N ARG A 83 2.36 -4.55 -9.99
CA ARG A 83 1.77 -5.87 -9.80
C ARG A 83 1.57 -6.14 -8.32
N VAL A 84 0.39 -6.62 -7.97
CA VAL A 84 -0.06 -6.88 -6.59
C VAL A 84 -0.19 -8.38 -6.40
N PHE A 85 0.54 -8.91 -5.42
CA PHE A 85 0.48 -10.30 -5.02
C PHE A 85 -0.04 -10.41 -3.60
N ILE A 86 -0.92 -11.37 -3.36
CA ILE A 86 -1.42 -11.74 -2.05
C ILE A 86 -1.16 -13.23 -1.87
N ASP A 87 -0.47 -13.58 -0.79
CA ASP A 87 -0.10 -14.95 -0.45
C ASP A 87 0.63 -15.67 -1.60
N GLY A 88 1.53 -14.94 -2.26
CA GLY A 88 2.33 -15.42 -3.39
C GLY A 88 1.58 -15.52 -4.72
N LYS A 89 0.29 -15.20 -4.78
CA LYS A 89 -0.51 -15.19 -6.01
C LYS A 89 -0.72 -13.77 -6.53
N GLU A 90 -0.45 -13.55 -7.81
CA GLU A 90 -0.81 -12.28 -8.46
C GLU A 90 -2.33 -12.13 -8.48
N THR A 91 -2.83 -11.06 -7.87
CA THR A 91 -4.26 -10.79 -7.76
C THR A 91 -4.70 -9.60 -8.62
N GLY A 92 -3.77 -8.70 -8.96
CA GLY A 92 -4.07 -7.58 -9.85
C GLY A 92 -2.80 -6.87 -10.32
N SER A 93 -2.97 -6.07 -11.36
CA SER A 93 -1.92 -5.24 -11.92
C SER A 93 -2.52 -4.06 -12.67
N PHE A 94 -1.73 -2.99 -12.81
CA PHE A 94 -2.06 -1.88 -13.68
C PHE A 94 -0.79 -1.34 -14.33
N CYS A 95 -0.93 -0.92 -15.58
CA CYS A 95 0.08 -0.11 -16.25
C CYS A 95 -0.07 1.34 -15.82
N HIS A 96 1.04 2.06 -15.78
CA HIS A 96 1.04 3.49 -15.52
C HIS A 96 2.01 4.20 -16.45
N GLU A 97 1.71 5.48 -16.69
CA GLU A 97 2.60 6.42 -17.34
C GLU A 97 3.10 7.46 -16.34
N GLY A 98 4.15 8.22 -16.69
CA GLY A 98 4.72 9.25 -15.84
C GLY A 98 6.08 8.85 -15.26
N THR A 99 6.48 9.53 -14.18
CA THR A 99 7.76 9.29 -13.51
C THR A 99 7.50 9.07 -12.04
N LEU A 100 7.97 7.94 -11.51
CA LEU A 100 7.94 7.65 -10.08
C LEU A 100 8.69 8.77 -9.34
N ASP A 101 7.95 9.69 -8.76
CA ASP A 101 8.51 10.72 -7.90
C ASP A 101 8.64 10.09 -6.51
N TYR A 102 9.73 9.34 -6.33
CA TYR A 102 10.10 8.89 -4.99
C TYR A 102 10.28 10.15 -4.15
N ALA A 103 9.29 10.42 -3.29
CA ALA A 103 9.27 11.48 -2.29
C ALA A 103 10.67 11.97 -1.94
N LYS A 104 10.89 13.30 -1.94
CA LYS A 104 12.16 13.96 -1.62
C LYS A 104 13.01 13.06 -0.73
N LYS A 105 14.12 12.55 -1.26
CA LYS A 105 14.95 11.42 -0.76
C LYS A 105 15.15 11.31 0.77
N SER A 106 14.88 12.37 1.53
CA SER A 106 14.89 12.49 2.98
C SER A 106 13.71 11.85 3.74
N ALA A 107 12.57 11.53 3.12
CA ALA A 107 11.42 10.98 3.87
C ALA A 107 11.57 9.47 4.15
N PRO A 108 11.48 9.01 5.41
CA PRO A 108 11.58 7.60 5.75
C PRO A 108 10.36 6.80 5.29
N LEU A 109 10.54 5.48 5.12
CA LEU A 109 9.41 4.55 5.03
C LEU A 109 8.81 4.40 6.42
N THR A 110 7.52 4.67 6.54
CA THR A 110 6.73 4.49 7.76
C THR A 110 5.82 3.29 7.60
N ILE A 111 5.65 2.52 8.67
CA ILE A 111 4.74 1.39 8.71
C ILE A 111 3.65 1.74 9.71
N GLY A 112 2.39 1.54 9.33
CA GLY A 112 1.24 1.78 10.20
C GLY A 112 1.31 3.14 10.91
N SER A 113 1.02 4.23 10.22
CA SER A 113 0.72 5.50 10.91
C SER A 113 -0.24 6.37 10.14
N MET A 114 -1.48 6.44 10.62
CA MET A 114 -2.15 7.63 11.13
C MET A 114 -3.39 7.13 11.89
N GLY A 115 -3.48 7.36 13.22
CA GLY A 115 -4.72 7.12 13.97
C GLY A 115 -4.80 5.93 14.95
N GLY A 116 -3.68 5.38 15.44
CA GLY A 116 -3.70 4.43 16.58
C GLY A 116 -3.76 2.94 16.22
N TYR A 117 -3.26 2.55 15.05
CA TYR A 117 -3.12 1.15 14.68
C TYR A 117 -1.88 0.50 15.33
N ALA A 118 -2.02 -0.71 15.84
CA ALA A 118 -0.90 -1.52 16.31
C ALA A 118 -0.30 -2.29 15.13
N PHE A 119 0.85 -1.84 14.64
CA PHE A 119 1.64 -2.60 13.69
C PHE A 119 2.39 -3.73 14.43
N PHE A 120 2.23 -4.97 13.98
CA PHE A 120 3.03 -6.11 14.42
C PHE A 120 3.73 -6.70 13.20
N GLY A 121 5.04 -6.52 13.11
CA GLY A 121 5.85 -7.10 12.04
C GLY A 121 7.33 -6.86 12.25
N SER A 122 8.16 -7.70 11.62
CA SER A 122 9.62 -7.55 11.58
C SER A 122 10.05 -7.12 10.17
N LEU A 123 11.00 -6.19 10.12
CA LEU A 123 11.71 -5.85 8.88
C LEU A 123 12.92 -6.79 8.73
N PRO A 124 13.22 -7.30 7.52
CA PRO A 124 14.55 -7.80 7.17
C PRO A 124 15.58 -6.66 7.11
#